data_AF-A0A7S4T1F5-F1
#
_entry.id   AF-A0A7S4T1F5-F1
#
_cell.length_a   1.000
_cell.length_b   1.000
_cell.length_c   1.000
_cell.angle_alpha   90.00
_cell.angle_beta   90.00
_cell.angle_gamma   90.00
#
_symmetry.space_group_name_H-M   'P 1'
#
loop_
_entity.id
_entity.type
_entity.pdbx_description
1 polymer ?
#
loop_
_entity_poly.entity_id
_entity_poly.type
_entity_poly.pdbx_seq_one_letter_code
_entity_poly.pdbx_strand_id
1 'polypeptide(L)'
;DIISHDTLMNLTHQKQQQSNQPKGHGQPADLWSTGCLFYAMLFGKYPFNHSQQQQTKQTREERIQATIQLILQNKWSIPPNVQVSQEAVTLLQQQQTKQ
;
A
#
# COMPACT_ATOMS: atom_id res chain seq x y z
N ASP A 1 5.42 47.02 24.04
CA ASP A 1 5.73 45.74 23.38
C ASP A 1 4.75 45.45 22.26
N ILE A 2 5.01 46.02 21.07
CA ILE A 2 4.27 45.68 19.85
C ILE A 2 5.23 44.83 19.03
N ILE A 3 4.86 43.56 18.81
CA ILE A 3 5.59 42.65 17.92
C ILE A 3 5.68 43.34 16.55
N SER A 4 6.89 43.59 16.06
CA SER A 4 7.11 44.29 14.78
C SER A 4 6.39 43.58 13.64
N HIS A 5 5.84 44.36 12.71
CA HIS A 5 5.17 43.86 11.50
C HIS A 5 6.05 42.86 10.73
N ASP A 6 7.37 43.05 10.74
CA ASP A 6 8.34 42.14 10.13
C ASP A 6 8.38 40.76 10.81
N THR A 7 8.19 40.71 12.13
CA THR A 7 8.08 39.45 12.87
C THR A 7 6.77 38.72 12.53
N LEU A 8 5.67 39.46 12.38
CA LEU A 8 4.37 38.92 11.98
C LEU A 8 4.42 38.39 10.53
N MET A 9 5.13 39.10 9.65
CA MET A 9 5.36 38.69 8.27
C MET A 9 6.29 37.47 8.17
N ASN A 10 7.32 37.36 9.01
CA ASN A 10 8.14 36.15 9.06
C ASN A 10 7.36 34.94 9.60
N LEU A 11 6.46 35.14 10.56
CA LEU A 11 5.59 34.07 11.07
C LEU A 11 4.56 33.62 10.04
N THR A 12 3.99 34.54 9.24
CA THR A 12 3.06 34.17 8.15
C THR A 12 3.78 33.48 6.99
N HIS A 13 5.00 33.90 6.63
CA HIS A 13 5.82 33.20 5.63
C HIS A 13 6.30 31.82 6.13
N GLN A 14 6.63 31.67 7.43
CA GLN A 14 6.98 30.38 8.02
C GLN A 14 5.79 29.40 8.05
N LYS A 15 4.56 29.90 8.28
CA LYS A 15 3.35 29.07 8.25
C LYS A 15 2.97 28.59 6.84
N GLN A 16 3.36 29.34 5.80
CA GLN A 16 3.10 28.96 4.40
C GLN A 16 4.13 27.96 3.83
N GLN A 17 5.29 27.77 4.48
CA GLN A 17 6.32 26.84 4.01
C GLN A 17 6.19 25.41 4.58
N GLN A 18 5.17 25.11 5.39
CA GLN A 18 4.99 23.79 6.02
C GLN A 18 4.13 22.77 5.25
N SER A 19 3.63 23.06 4.04
CA SER A 19 2.76 22.11 3.32
C SER A 19 3.37 21.50 2.06
N ASN A 20 4.69 21.42 1.94
CA ASN A 20 5.34 20.69 0.84
C ASN A 20 6.02 19.40 1.32
N GLN A 21 5.38 18.69 2.26
CA GLN A 21 5.67 17.28 2.45
C GLN A 21 5.19 16.55 1.18
N PRO A 22 5.96 15.62 0.58
CA PRO A 22 5.40 14.73 -0.42
C PRO A 22 4.15 14.12 0.21
N LYS A 23 2.97 14.41 -0.33
CA LYS A 23 1.72 13.82 0.16
C LYS A 23 1.94 12.32 0.10
N GLY A 24 2.16 11.68 1.26
CA GLY A 24 2.28 10.25 1.33
C GLY A 24 1.06 9.62 0.65
N HIS A 25 1.19 8.39 0.18
CA HIS A 25 0.13 7.70 -0.57
C HIS A 25 -1.21 7.55 0.19
N GLY A 26 -1.29 8.01 1.44
CA GLY A 26 -2.51 8.47 2.13
C GLY A 26 -3.60 7.41 2.23
N GLN A 27 -4.84 7.88 2.33
CA GLN A 27 -6.02 7.01 2.41
C GLN A 27 -6.08 5.91 1.33
N PRO A 28 -5.70 6.15 0.05
CA PRO A 28 -5.64 5.08 -0.95
C PRO A 28 -4.66 3.95 -0.61
N ALA A 29 -3.45 4.27 -0.11
CA ALA A 29 -2.49 3.26 0.30
C ALA A 29 -2.96 2.48 1.54
N ASP A 30 -3.63 3.14 2.48
CA ASP A 30 -4.24 2.47 3.62
C ASP A 30 -5.30 1.47 3.14
N LEU A 31 -6.18 1.87 2.22
CA LEU A 31 -7.21 0.98 1.68
C LEU A 31 -6.60 -0.21 0.94
N TRP A 32 -5.55 0.01 0.14
CA TRP A 32 -4.84 -1.08 -0.53
C TRP A 32 -4.23 -2.06 0.48
N SER A 33 -3.55 -1.55 1.51
CA SER A 33 -2.91 -2.37 2.55
C SER A 33 -3.94 -3.13 3.40
N THR A 34 -5.11 -2.55 3.68
CA THR A 34 -6.22 -3.28 4.34
C THR A 34 -6.74 -4.43 3.48
N GLY A 35 -6.76 -4.29 2.15
CA GLY A 35 -7.10 -5.40 1.26
C GLY A 35 -6.04 -6.52 1.27
N CYS A 36 -4.75 -6.17 1.35
CA CYS A 36 -3.68 -7.14 1.54
C CYS A 36 -3.82 -7.92 2.86
N LEU A 37 -4.16 -7.21 3.95
CA LEU A 37 -4.43 -7.82 5.24
C LEU A 37 -5.67 -8.71 5.21
N PHE A 38 -6.76 -8.25 4.59
CA PHE A 38 -7.99 -9.03 4.46
C PHE A 38 -7.76 -10.31 3.65
N TYR A 39 -6.99 -10.24 2.56
CA TYR A 39 -6.57 -11.42 1.80
C TYR A 39 -5.80 -12.40 2.70
N ALA A 40 -4.85 -11.91 3.51
CA ALA A 40 -4.08 -12.76 4.42
C ALA A 40 -4.98 -13.46 5.46
N MET A 41 -6.00 -12.77 5.99
CA MET A 41 -6.96 -13.37 6.93
C MET A 41 -7.83 -14.45 6.27
N LEU A 42 -8.24 -14.25 5.01
CA LEU A 42 -9.08 -15.21 4.29
C LEU A 42 -8.32 -16.44 3.81
N PHE A 43 -7.06 -16.29 3.39
CA PHE A 43 -6.33 -17.33 2.67
C PHE A 43 -5.06 -17.82 3.37
N GLY A 44 -4.69 -17.24 4.51
CA GLY A 44 -3.50 -17.63 5.28
C GLY A 44 -2.16 -17.35 4.59
N LYS A 45 -2.15 -16.52 3.54
CA LYS A 45 -0.95 -16.15 2.77
C LYS A 45 -1.12 -14.74 2.19
N TYR A 46 -0.02 -14.11 1.78
CA TYR A 46 -0.06 -12.80 1.13
C TYR A 46 -0.47 -12.88 -0.36
N PRO A 47 -1.17 -11.85 -0.89
CA PRO A 47 -1.63 -11.83 -2.29
C PRO A 47 -0.49 -11.80 -3.31
N PHE A 48 0.63 -11.15 -2.95
CA PHE A 48 1.81 -10.99 -3.80
C PHE A 48 3.00 -11.83 -3.30
N ASN A 49 2.77 -13.11 -3.01
CA ASN A 49 3.83 -14.01 -2.55
C ASN A 49 4.38 -14.85 -3.70
N HIS A 50 5.70 -14.87 -3.84
CA HIS A 50 6.37 -15.74 -4.81
C HIS A 50 6.29 -17.21 -4.35
N SER A 51 6.05 -18.13 -5.29
CA SER A 51 5.79 -19.55 -4.95
C SER A 51 6.92 -20.16 -4.11
N GLN A 52 6.56 -20.92 -3.06
CA GLN A 52 7.55 -21.51 -2.14
C GLN A 52 8.54 -22.45 -2.84
N GLN A 53 8.14 -23.07 -3.95
CA GLN A 53 8.99 -23.96 -4.74
C GLN A 53 10.16 -23.22 -5.42
N GLN A 54 10.04 -21.92 -5.67
CA GLN A 54 11.09 -21.10 -6.28
C GLN A 54 11.99 -20.42 -5.24
N GLN A 55 11.58 -20.38 -3.97
CA GLN A 55 12.30 -19.68 -2.90
C GLN A 55 13.63 -20.33 -2.52
N THR A 56 13.81 -21.63 -2.79
CA THR A 56 15.01 -22.38 -2.35
C THR A 56 16.27 -22.08 -3.17
N LYS A 57 16.15 -21.38 -4.31
CA LYS A 57 17.26 -21.05 -5.21
C LYS A 57 17.51 -19.55 -5.41
N GLN A 58 16.66 -18.69 -4.86
CA GLN A 58 16.69 -17.25 -5.16
C GLN A 58 17.35 -16.43 -4.05
N THR A 59 18.05 -15.38 -4.47
CA THR A 59 18.57 -14.36 -3.55
C THR A 59 17.44 -13.50 -2.96
N ARG A 60 17.75 -12.74 -1.89
CA ARG A 60 16.78 -11.82 -1.28
C ARG A 60 16.33 -10.76 -2.29
N GLU A 61 17.26 -10.25 -3.08
CA GLU A 61 17.06 -9.20 -4.07
C GLU A 61 16.11 -9.69 -5.17
N GLU A 62 16.33 -10.90 -5.70
CA GLU A 62 15.45 -11.53 -6.69
C GLU A 62 14.02 -11.69 -6.17
N ARG A 63 13.86 -12.10 -4.91
CA ARG A 63 12.54 -12.23 -4.27
C ARG A 63 11.81 -10.90 -4.14
N ILE A 64 12.54 -9.84 -3.77
CA ILE A 64 11.99 -8.47 -3.70
C ILE A 64 11.55 -8.02 -5.09
N GLN A 65 12.40 -8.19 -6.11
CA GLN A 65 12.06 -7.82 -7.48
C GLN A 65 10.85 -8.59 -8.02
N ALA A 66 10.79 -9.90 -7.78
CA ALA A 66 9.64 -10.72 -8.15
C ALA A 66 8.35 -10.25 -7.45
N THR A 67 8.42 -9.89 -6.16
CA THR A 67 7.28 -9.35 -5.40
C THR A 67 6.81 -8.02 -5.98
N ILE A 68 7.74 -7.11 -6.29
CA ILE A 68 7.45 -5.82 -6.91
C ILE A 68 6.76 -6.02 -8.27
N GLN A 69 7.23 -6.95 -9.10
CA GLN A 69 6.60 -7.25 -10.39
C GLN A 69 5.15 -7.73 -10.23
N LEU A 70 4.87 -8.57 -9.23
CA LEU A 70 3.50 -9.03 -8.95
C LEU A 70 2.59 -7.87 -8.53
N ILE A 71 3.09 -6.94 -7.70
CA ILE A 71 2.35 -5.74 -7.27
C ILE A 71 2.04 -4.86 -8.48
N LEU A 72 3.04 -4.56 -9.31
CA LEU A 72 2.89 -3.71 -10.49
C LEU A 72 1.94 -4.31 -11.54
N GLN A 73 1.93 -5.63 -11.68
CA GLN A 73 1.00 -6.35 -12.56
C GLN A 73 -0.38 -6.57 -11.94
N ASN A 74 -0.57 -6.16 -10.68
CA ASN A 74 -1.74 -6.49 -9.86
C ASN A 74 -2.08 -7.99 -9.92
N LYS A 75 -1.06 -8.84 -9.90
CA LYS A 75 -1.19 -10.28 -10.10
C LYS A 75 -1.42 -11.00 -8.78
N TRP A 76 -2.68 -11.13 -8.42
CA TRP A 76 -3.15 -11.94 -7.30
C TRP A 76 -4.29 -12.85 -7.76
N SER A 77 -4.56 -13.93 -7.03
CA SER A 77 -5.66 -14.84 -7.33
C SER A 77 -6.20 -15.52 -6.07
N ILE A 78 -7.45 -15.98 -6.15
CA ILE A 78 -8.09 -16.79 -5.10
C ILE A 78 -7.57 -18.22 -5.23
N PRO A 79 -7.12 -18.87 -4.14
CA PRO A 79 -6.73 -20.28 -4.19
C PRO A 79 -7.92 -21.17 -4.55
N PRO A 80 -7.75 -22.18 -5.44
CA PRO A 80 -8.84 -22.98 -5.96
C PRO A 80 -9.59 -23.83 -4.91
N ASN A 81 -8.97 -24.06 -3.75
CA ASN A 81 -9.50 -24.93 -2.69
C ASN A 81 -10.07 -24.14 -1.49
N VAL A 82 -10.30 -22.83 -1.63
CA VAL A 82 -10.87 -22.00 -0.56
C VAL A 82 -12.24 -21.50 -0.97
N GLN A 83 -13.25 -21.81 -0.16
CA GLN A 83 -14.58 -21.25 -0.28
C GLN A 83 -14.62 -19.89 0.42
N VAL A 84 -14.98 -18.85 -0.32
CA VAL A 84 -15.10 -17.47 0.17
C VAL A 84 -16.37 -16.87 -0.42
N SER A 85 -17.05 -16.01 0.35
CA SER A 85 -18.29 -15.40 -0.12
C SER A 85 -18.03 -14.44 -1.29
N GLN A 86 -19.01 -14.28 -2.17
CA GLN A 86 -18.88 -13.41 -3.34
C GLN A 86 -18.65 -11.94 -2.94
N GLU A 87 -19.25 -11.51 -1.83
CA GLU A 87 -19.11 -10.16 -1.28
C GLU A 87 -17.67 -9.89 -0.84
N ALA A 88 -17.03 -10.85 -0.19
CA ALA A 88 -15.62 -10.75 0.20
C ALA A 88 -14.70 -10.67 -1.03
N VAL A 89 -14.99 -11.43 -2.09
CA VAL A 89 -14.26 -11.35 -3.36
C VAL A 89 -14.42 -9.98 -4.01
N THR A 90 -15.65 -9.47 -4.09
CA THR A 90 -15.93 -8.15 -4.66
C THR A 90 -15.22 -7.05 -3.88
N LEU A 91 -15.22 -7.10 -2.55
CA LEU A 91 -14.53 -6.13 -1.70
C LEU A 91 -13.02 -6.15 -1.94
N LEU A 92 -12.40 -7.33 -1.97
CA LEU A 92 -10.97 -7.47 -2.28
C LEU A 92 -10.65 -6.86 -3.65
N GLN A 93 -11.48 -7.14 -4.65
CA GLN A 93 -11.25 -6.61 -6.00
C GLN A 93 -11.32 -5.08 -6.03
N GLN A 94 -12.27 -4.47 -5.32
CA GLN A 94 -12.36 -3.01 -5.18
C GLN A 94 -11.15 -2.38 -4.49
N GLN A 95 -10.58 -3.05 -3.48
CA GLN A 95 -9.40 -2.56 -2.75
C GLN A 95 -8.12 -2.69 -3.56
N GLN A 96 -8.00 -3.72 -4.42
CA GLN A 96 -6.80 -3.99 -5.21
C GLN A 96 -6.78 -3.28 -6.58
N THR A 97 -7.88 -2.69 -7.05
CA THR A 97 -7.93 -1.97 -8.34
C THR A 97 -7.66 -0.46 -8.25
N LYS A 98 -7.63 0.13 -7.06
CA LYS A 98 -7.53 1.59 -6.85
C LYS A 98 -6.08 2.10 -6.67
N GLN A 99 -5.12 1.49 -7.35
CA GLN A 99 -3.72 1.97 -7.34
C GLN A 99 -3.55 3.20 -8.21
#